data_AF-A0A7R9UE63-F1
#
_entry.id   AF-A0A7R9UE63-F1
#
_cell.length_a   1.000
_cell.length_b   1.000
_cell.length_c   1.000
_cell.angle_alpha   90.00
_cell.angle_beta   90.00
_cell.angle_gamma   90.00
#
_symmetry.space_group_name_H-M   'P 1'
#
loop_
_entity.id
_entity.type
_entity.pdbx_description
1 polymer ?
#
loop_
_entity_poly.entity_id
_entity_poly.type
_entity_poly.pdbx_seq_one_letter_code
_entity_poly.pdbx_strand_id
1 'polypeptide(L)'
;RSQGGSRQIHVAKMPRSRRDRPVALTQTRKKGRGKKDELLDALREAIDQYTHAFVFEYSNMRTTAFKDFRREFTDSRFFLGRNRVMQLALGRSEQEEVAEH
;
A
#
# COMPACT_ATOMS: atom_id res chain seq x y z
N ARG A 1 -54.68 38.44 30.69
CA ARG A 1 -54.55 37.75 29.39
C ARG A 1 -53.08 37.80 28.98
N SER A 2 -52.28 36.83 29.44
CA SER A 2 -50.86 36.73 29.13
C SER A 2 -50.67 35.64 28.09
N GLN A 3 -50.13 36.02 26.94
CA GLN A 3 -49.84 35.17 25.79
C GLN A 3 -48.72 34.18 26.15
N GLY A 4 -49.04 32.89 26.17
CA GLY A 4 -48.06 31.82 26.30
C GLY A 4 -47.34 31.58 24.97
N GLY A 5 -46.15 32.16 24.81
CA GLY A 5 -45.28 31.92 23.66
C GLY A 5 -44.68 30.51 23.68
N SER A 6 -45.04 29.70 22.70
CA SER A 6 -44.47 28.38 22.43
C SER A 6 -43.01 28.51 22.00
N ARG A 7 -42.09 28.04 22.85
CA ARG A 7 -40.66 27.94 22.53
C ARG A 7 -40.44 26.82 21.50
N GLN A 8 -40.10 27.18 20.25
CA GLN A 8 -39.61 26.21 19.27
C GLN A 8 -38.24 25.67 19.72
N ILE A 9 -38.13 24.36 19.86
CA ILE A 9 -36.87 23.67 20.17
C ILE A 9 -36.14 23.45 18.85
N HIS A 10 -35.05 24.18 18.61
CA HIS A 10 -34.13 23.88 17.52
C HIS A 10 -33.39 22.57 17.82
N VAL A 11 -33.81 21.46 17.20
CA VAL A 11 -33.06 20.19 17.26
C VAL A 11 -31.81 20.34 16.39
N ALA A 12 -30.70 20.74 17.00
CA ALA A 12 -29.40 20.66 16.37
C ALA A 12 -29.12 19.20 15.98
N LYS A 13 -28.84 18.96 14.71
CA LYS A 13 -28.48 17.65 14.13
C LYS A 13 -27.34 17.03 14.95
N MET A 14 -27.66 16.10 15.86
CA MET A 14 -26.63 15.43 16.67
C MET A 14 -25.69 14.65 15.74
N PRO A 15 -24.36 14.77 15.92
CA PRO A 15 -23.42 13.97 15.15
C PRO A 15 -23.75 12.50 15.38
N ARG A 16 -24.03 11.77 14.30
CA ARG A 16 -24.26 10.32 14.36
C ARG A 16 -23.17 9.69 15.20
N SER A 17 -23.59 8.87 16.17
CA SER A 17 -22.75 8.08 17.07
C SER A 17 -21.41 7.74 16.42
N ARG A 18 -20.33 8.39 16.88
CA ARG A 18 -18.97 8.06 16.47
C ARG A 18 -18.47 7.00 17.44
N ARG A 19 -18.34 5.76 16.97
CA ARG A 19 -17.74 4.68 17.74
C ARG A 19 -16.33 5.08 18.15
N ASP A 20 -16.00 4.86 19.42
CA ASP A 20 -14.65 5.11 19.91
C ASP A 20 -13.65 4.25 19.14
N ARG A 21 -12.59 4.87 18.63
CA ARG A 21 -11.55 4.20 17.85
C ARG A 21 -10.30 4.16 18.72
N PRO A 22 -9.83 2.98 19.15
CA PRO A 22 -8.63 2.89 19.97
C PRO A 22 -7.46 3.51 19.22
N VAL A 23 -6.86 4.55 19.81
CA VAL A 23 -5.69 5.25 19.27
C VAL A 23 -4.45 4.52 19.72
N ALA A 24 -3.65 4.02 18.77
CA ALA A 24 -2.40 3.33 19.07
C ALA A 24 -1.29 4.35 19.41
N LEU A 25 -0.63 4.18 20.56
CA LEU A 25 0.55 4.94 20.98
C LEU A 25 1.87 4.40 20.39
N THR A 26 1.78 3.47 19.44
CA THR A 26 2.95 2.85 18.80
C THR A 26 3.67 3.86 17.91
N GLN A 27 5.00 3.76 17.85
CA GLN A 27 5.85 4.60 16.99
C GLN A 27 5.62 4.34 15.49
N THR A 28 5.15 3.15 15.14
CA THR A 28 4.93 2.78 13.74
C THR A 28 3.69 3.47 13.17
N ARG A 29 3.89 4.26 12.11
CA ARG A 29 2.82 4.89 11.33
C ARG A 29 2.51 4.09 10.08
N LYS A 30 1.28 4.23 9.55
CA LYS A 30 0.89 3.63 8.28
C LYS A 30 1.73 4.25 7.16
N LYS A 31 2.39 3.42 6.35
CA LYS A 31 3.27 3.89 5.26
C LYS A 31 2.55 4.47 4.04
N GLY A 32 1.22 4.41 4.00
CA GLY A 32 0.40 5.13 3.02
C GLY A 32 0.65 4.74 1.56
N ARG A 33 0.40 5.70 0.65
CA ARG A 33 0.58 5.53 -0.80
C ARG A 33 2.06 5.64 -1.21
N GLY A 34 2.84 6.53 -0.58
CA GLY A 34 4.23 6.79 -0.96
C GLY A 34 5.10 5.53 -1.07
N LYS A 35 4.98 4.60 -0.11
CA LYS A 35 5.74 3.33 -0.19
C LYS A 35 5.40 2.47 -1.42
N LYS A 36 4.19 2.58 -1.96
CA LYS A 36 3.80 1.85 -3.18
C LYS A 36 4.40 2.50 -4.41
N ASP A 37 4.49 3.83 -4.40
CA ASP A 37 5.12 4.60 -5.48
C ASP A 37 6.64 4.35 -5.46
N GLU A 38 7.28 4.38 -4.29
CA GLU A 38 8.70 4.00 -4.10
C GLU A 38 9.00 2.56 -4.59
N LEU A 39 8.11 1.61 -4.31
CA LEU A 39 8.26 0.23 -4.80
C LEU A 39 8.20 0.17 -6.33
N LEU A 40 7.34 0.99 -6.94
CA LEU A 40 7.14 1.03 -8.37
C LEU A 40 8.36 1.64 -9.07
N ASP A 41 8.88 2.75 -8.54
CA ASP A 41 10.09 3.39 -9.06
C ASP A 41 11.31 2.47 -8.94
N ALA A 42 11.50 1.83 -7.78
CA ALA A 42 12.59 0.89 -7.58
C ALA A 42 12.49 -0.37 -8.46
N LEU A 43 11.28 -0.78 -8.81
CA LEU A 43 11.05 -1.92 -9.70
C LEU A 43 11.36 -1.55 -11.16
N ARG A 44 10.98 -0.35 -11.61
CA ARG A 44 11.34 0.16 -12.95
C ARG A 44 12.86 0.27 -13.11
N GLU A 45 13.53 0.86 -12.12
CA GLU A 45 14.99 0.94 -12.11
C GLU A 45 15.65 -0.45 -12.16
N ALA A 46 15.09 -1.45 -11.46
CA ALA A 46 15.62 -2.80 -11.48
C ALA A 46 15.36 -3.52 -12.82
N ILE A 47 14.26 -3.25 -13.50
CA ILE A 47 14.01 -3.81 -14.84
C ILE A 47 15.08 -3.32 -15.81
N ASP A 48 15.46 -2.03 -15.74
CA ASP A 48 16.51 -1.48 -16.60
C ASP A 48 17.91 -2.00 -16.26
N GLN A 49 18.18 -2.31 -14.98
CA GLN A 49 19.50 -2.76 -14.51
C GLN A 49 19.75 -4.27 -14.72
N TYR A 50 18.70 -5.09 -14.74
CA TYR A 50 18.83 -6.54 -14.72
C TYR A 50 18.30 -7.17 -16.02
N THR A 51 19.11 -8.03 -16.64
CA THR A 51 18.76 -8.70 -17.91
C THR A 51 17.64 -9.72 -17.78
N HIS A 52 17.40 -10.25 -16.58
CA HIS A 52 16.43 -11.31 -16.35
C HIS A 52 15.51 -10.99 -15.17
N ALA A 53 14.21 -11.21 -15.37
CA ALA A 53 13.19 -11.06 -14.34
C ALA A 53 12.48 -12.39 -14.10
N PHE A 54 12.25 -12.73 -12.83
CA PHE A 54 11.59 -13.96 -12.41
C PHE A 54 10.38 -13.68 -11.52
N VAL A 55 9.30 -14.43 -11.74
CA VAL A 55 8.10 -14.40 -10.90
C VAL A 55 8.00 -15.73 -10.17
N PHE A 56 7.92 -15.69 -8.84
CA PHE A 56 7.75 -16.87 -8.01
C PHE A 56 6.63 -16.64 -7.00
N GLU A 57 5.89 -17.71 -6.73
CA GLU A 57 4.89 -17.76 -5.68
C GLU A 57 5.46 -18.53 -4.48
N TYR A 58 5.14 -18.08 -3.27
CA TYR A 58 5.49 -18.78 -2.05
C TYR A 58 4.30 -18.80 -1.10
N SER A 59 4.11 -19.90 -0.39
CA SER A 59 3.10 -20.02 0.66
C SER A 59 3.75 -19.96 2.04
N ASN A 60 3.22 -19.11 2.92
CA ASN A 60 3.62 -19.02 4.33
C ASN A 60 5.14 -18.86 4.59
N MET A 61 5.87 -18.12 3.74
CA MET A 61 7.31 -17.91 3.94
C MET A 61 7.59 -17.07 5.18
N ARG A 62 8.41 -17.62 6.09
CA ARG A 62 8.90 -16.87 7.25
C ARG A 62 10.00 -15.89 6.83
N THR A 63 10.08 -14.76 7.53
CA THR A 63 11.09 -13.72 7.27
C THR A 63 12.53 -14.22 7.45
N THR A 64 12.76 -15.26 8.27
CA THR A 64 14.10 -15.85 8.48
C THR A 64 14.62 -16.50 7.20
N ALA A 65 13.85 -17.43 6.64
CA ALA A 65 14.21 -18.12 5.39
C ALA A 65 14.44 -17.13 4.25
N PHE A 66 13.60 -16.09 4.16
CA PHE A 66 13.76 -15.07 3.13
C PHE A 66 15.01 -14.19 3.32
N LYS A 67 15.44 -13.97 4.57
CA LYS A 67 16.71 -13.29 4.85
C LYS A 67 17.90 -14.14 4.41
N ASP A 68 17.86 -15.44 4.64
CA ASP A 68 18.91 -16.36 4.18
C ASP A 68 18.99 -16.36 2.65
N PHE A 69 17.85 -16.47 1.98
CA PHE A 69 17.76 -16.39 0.52
C PHE A 69 18.32 -15.08 -0.05
N ARG A 70 18.01 -13.93 0.57
CA ARG A 70 18.60 -12.64 0.18
C ARG A 70 20.12 -12.55 0.38
N ARG A 71 20.70 -13.32 1.31
CA ARG A 71 22.16 -13.35 1.50
C ARG A 71 22.85 -14.24 0.48
N GLU A 72 22.18 -15.27 0.00
CA GLU A 72 22.73 -16.19 -0.99
C GLU A 72 22.77 -15.54 -2.38
N PHE A 73 21.72 -14.77 -2.70
CA PHE A 73 21.60 -14.03 -3.96
C PHE A 73 21.91 -12.55 -3.77
N THR A 74 23.19 -12.21 -3.55
CA THR A 74 23.63 -10.82 -3.28
C THR A 74 23.62 -9.92 -4.51
N ASP A 75 23.76 -10.51 -5.69
CA ASP A 75 23.73 -9.84 -6.99
C ASP A 75 22.30 -9.50 -7.43
N SER A 76 21.32 -10.24 -6.95
CA SER A 76 19.92 -10.16 -7.37
C SER A 76 19.07 -9.27 -6.47
N ARG A 77 17.97 -8.73 -7.02
CA ARG A 77 16.98 -7.93 -6.26
C ARG A 77 15.63 -8.61 -6.15
N PHE A 78 15.13 -8.68 -4.92
CA PHE A 78 13.82 -9.29 -4.62
C PHE A 78 12.79 -8.25 -4.19
N PHE A 79 11.73 -8.16 -4.99
CA PHE A 79 10.58 -7.30 -4.74
C PHE A 79 9.39 -8.12 -4.26
N LEU A 80 8.74 -7.63 -3.20
CA LEU A 80 7.52 -8.23 -2.66
C LEU A 80 6.50 -7.14 -2.48
N GLY A 81 5.33 -7.34 -3.06
CA GLY A 81 4.33 -6.31 -3.13
C GLY A 81 2.98 -6.84 -3.56
N ARG A 82 2.06 -5.91 -3.78
CA ARG A 82 0.73 -6.22 -4.28
C ARG A 82 0.82 -6.50 -5.78
N ASN A 83 0.30 -7.63 -6.24
CA ASN A 83 0.38 -8.06 -7.65
C ASN A 83 -0.01 -6.96 -8.63
N ARG A 84 -1.05 -6.16 -8.31
CA ARG A 84 -1.53 -5.07 -9.18
C ARG A 84 -0.54 -3.91 -9.36
N VAL A 85 0.34 -3.69 -8.38
CA VAL A 85 1.43 -2.69 -8.46
C VAL A 85 2.57 -3.25 -9.31
N MET A 86 2.94 -4.52 -9.09
CA MET A 86 3.98 -5.20 -9.87
C MET A 86 3.60 -5.26 -11.36
N GLN A 87 2.34 -5.60 -11.67
CA GLN A 87 1.80 -5.57 -13.03
C GLN A 87 1.85 -4.18 -13.69
N LEU A 88 1.75 -3.09 -12.90
CA LEU A 88 1.81 -1.74 -13.45
C LEU A 88 3.25 -1.34 -13.78
N ALA A 89 4.22 -1.83 -12.99
CA ALA A 89 5.63 -1.57 -13.25
C ALA A 89 6.14 -2.31 -14.48
N LEU A 90 5.66 -3.54 -14.72
CA LEU A 90 6.02 -4.36 -15.88
C LEU A 90 5.33 -3.94 -17.19
N GLY A 91 4.29 -3.10 -17.11
CA GLY A 91 3.43 -2.77 -18.25
C GLY A 91 2.17 -3.65 -18.29
N ARG A 92 1.01 -3.04 -18.53
CA ARG A 92 -0.30 -3.74 -18.61
C ARG A 92 -0.80 -3.99 -20.03
N SER A 93 -0.18 -3.35 -21.02
CA SER A 93 -0.56 -3.33 -22.42
C SER A 93 0.70 -3.17 -23.26
N GLU A 94 0.71 -3.68 -24.50
CA GLU A 94 1.83 -3.55 -25.46
C GLU A 94 2.34 -2.09 -25.59
N GLN A 95 1.47 -1.09 -25.41
CA GLN A 95 1.85 0.33 -25.47
C GLN A 95 2.54 0.88 -24.20
N GLU A 96 2.53 0.12 -23.11
CA GLU A 96 3.07 0.51 -21.79
C GLU A 96 4.15 -0.49 -21.34
N GLU A 97 4.61 -1.38 -22.23
CA GLU A 97 5.78 -2.23 -21.97
C GLU A 97 7.02 -1.34 -21.88
N VAL A 98 7.69 -1.41 -20.74
CA VAL A 98 8.88 -0.60 -20.43
C VAL A 98 10.13 -1.17 -21.12
N ALA A 99 10.03 -2.30 -21.81
CA ALA A 99 11.15 -2.89 -22.55
C ALA A 99 10.66 -3.52 -23.86
N GLU A 100 10.85 -2.82 -24.98
CA GLU A 100 11.21 -3.51 -26.22
C GLU A 100 12.71 -3.80 -26.15
N HIS A 101 13.09 -5.03 -25.80
CA HIS A 101 14.36 -5.64 -26.22
C HIS A 101 14.41 -7.16 -26.00
#